data_AF-A0A836KMS5-F1
#
_entry.id   AF-A0A836KMS5-F1
#
_cell.length_a   1.000
_cell.length_b   1.000
_cell.length_c   1.000
_cell.angle_alpha   90.00
_cell.angle_beta   90.00
_cell.angle_gamma   90.00
#
_symmetry.space_group_name_H-M   'P 1'
#
loop_
_entity.id
_entity.type
_entity.pdbx_description
1 polymer ?
#
loop_
_entity_poly.entity_id
_entity_poly.type
_entity_poly.pdbx_seq_one_letter_code
_entity_poly.pdbx_strand_id
1 'polypeptide(L)'
;MTNKALLVGALLALVLCLAATAVSAQRSLECQMVWSGPSPNNSLLDCLKDKDRIRSQWPYYLYPSFAALIFIFTIIGLPIVFCCHCCSCCQVCVRPKATVDLHAPRCYLWMWIVISVLVACGVCVLLIFGAVLLGQTAAKILNDAENRTISYLNGTRANITMLLTNYNTDPPTPPPVDLSAFDTVITEVTRNVDTIRDNYLKYFRTAEIVAFCVGGVGVVLMLCMLIFAFCRCTGCCPVVWSCIYFVLALVYALLAVLFTISIYVLFAACGEVNLQYKRVPGVFQWYLVPWCEQQFSFESLRADVQAQEQEISQGACEELLKYCDNNPQYPGSNVEHIFMCGNGITDKNQCNTLDEVVSVVLSTYVKPILTNTLCVDQEGMEKLEKCTVMDCVVRCVNYELPDLRAKDTAIEIMSAATYAANASTALSYVWPLLECGFLIDKFASTIEMPRYSGGFTTPSDAVHSCSALCTSSVMLGTSFFVGSLMFILGIYIMHRGAWIGAPVKEEREPY
;
A
#
# COMPACT_ATOMS: atom_id res chain seq x y z
N MET A 1 -39.77 18.11 28.42
CA MET A 1 -39.75 16.70 27.95
C MET A 1 -38.95 16.52 26.67
N THR A 2 -39.10 17.38 25.67
CA THR A 2 -38.47 17.25 24.34
C THR A 2 -36.98 17.59 24.28
N ASN A 3 -36.52 18.67 24.91
CA ASN A 3 -35.17 19.22 24.65
C ASN A 3 -33.96 18.33 25.00
N LYS A 4 -34.06 17.41 25.99
CA LYS A 4 -32.90 16.61 26.45
C LYS A 4 -32.73 15.28 25.71
N ALA A 5 -33.83 14.60 25.37
CA ALA A 5 -33.81 13.42 24.49
C ALA A 5 -33.47 13.83 23.04
N LEU A 6 -33.94 15.01 22.60
CA LEU A 6 -33.48 15.64 21.36
C LEU A 6 -31.97 15.86 21.36
N LEU A 7 -31.37 16.20 22.50
CA LEU A 7 -29.94 16.48 22.58
C LEU A 7 -29.09 15.21 22.40
N VAL A 8 -29.56 14.06 22.87
CA VAL A 8 -28.91 12.75 22.64
C VAL A 8 -29.08 12.29 21.20
N GLY A 9 -30.31 12.37 20.69
CA GLY A 9 -30.60 12.06 19.29
C GLY A 9 -29.80 12.97 18.36
N ALA A 10 -29.67 14.25 18.70
CA ALA A 10 -28.85 15.22 17.99
C ALA A 10 -27.36 14.96 18.15
N LEU A 11 -26.87 14.50 19.31
CA LEU A 11 -25.46 14.12 19.50
C LEU A 11 -25.10 12.86 18.73
N LEU A 12 -25.94 11.82 18.78
CA LEU A 12 -25.77 10.60 17.98
C LEU A 12 -25.90 10.89 16.48
N ALA A 13 -26.87 11.71 16.07
CA ALA A 13 -27.00 12.16 14.69
C ALA A 13 -25.79 13.02 14.28
N LEU A 14 -25.26 13.87 15.17
CA LEU A 14 -24.06 14.65 14.93
C LEU A 14 -22.85 13.73 14.77
N VAL A 15 -22.67 12.72 15.62
CA VAL A 15 -21.58 11.74 15.49
C VAL A 15 -21.70 10.96 14.18
N LEU A 16 -22.90 10.49 13.85
CA LEU A 16 -23.17 9.79 12.59
C LEU A 16 -22.95 10.70 11.38
N CYS A 17 -23.33 11.98 11.47
CA CYS A 17 -23.06 12.98 10.43
C CYS A 17 -21.56 13.27 10.33
N LEU A 18 -20.84 13.40 11.44
CA LEU A 18 -19.39 13.64 11.45
C LEU A 18 -18.63 12.44 10.87
N ALA A 19 -18.99 11.23 11.28
CA ALA A 19 -18.44 10.00 10.70
C ALA A 19 -18.80 9.87 9.21
N ALA A 20 -20.06 10.13 8.83
CA ALA A 20 -20.49 10.12 7.43
C ALA A 20 -19.77 11.19 6.59
N THR A 21 -19.57 12.39 7.12
CA THR A 21 -18.82 13.45 6.43
C THR A 21 -17.37 13.03 6.22
N ALA A 22 -16.71 12.45 7.23
CA ALA A 22 -15.35 11.94 7.11
C ALA A 22 -15.25 10.81 6.06
N VAL A 23 -16.23 9.91 6.02
CA VAL A 23 -16.29 8.81 5.03
C VAL A 23 -16.58 9.34 3.62
N SER A 24 -17.53 10.27 3.47
CA SER A 24 -17.92 10.85 2.18
C SER A 24 -16.88 11.80 1.60
N ALA A 25 -15.97 12.31 2.43
CA ALA A 25 -14.99 13.29 2.02
C ALA A 25 -13.85 12.70 1.18
N GLN A 26 -13.75 11.36 1.04
CA GLN A 26 -12.67 10.61 0.38
C GLN A 26 -12.08 11.30 -0.88
N ARG A 27 -11.09 12.15 -0.62
CA ARG A 27 -10.29 12.98 -1.51
C ARG A 27 -8.83 12.80 -1.11
N SER A 28 -7.98 13.07 -2.08
CA SER A 28 -6.53 13.07 -1.91
C SER A 28 -6.06 14.26 -1.08
N LEU A 29 -4.74 14.47 -0.94
CA LEU A 29 -4.19 15.64 -0.25
C LEU A 29 -4.44 16.95 -1.02
N GLU A 30 -4.87 16.85 -2.28
CA GLU A 30 -5.11 17.94 -3.23
C GLU A 30 -3.91 18.91 -3.41
N CYS A 31 -2.68 18.42 -3.25
CA CYS A 31 -1.47 19.24 -3.40
C CYS A 31 -1.33 19.86 -4.81
N GLN A 32 -2.02 19.30 -5.81
CA GLN A 32 -2.11 19.87 -7.15
C GLN A 32 -2.77 21.26 -7.20
N MET A 33 -3.48 21.69 -6.14
CA MET A 33 -4.03 23.05 -6.06
C MET A 33 -2.99 24.09 -5.60
N VAL A 34 -1.87 23.63 -5.03
CA VAL A 34 -0.81 24.49 -4.48
C VAL A 34 0.40 24.52 -5.43
N TRP A 35 0.73 23.38 -6.01
CA TRP A 35 1.87 23.27 -6.93
C TRP A 35 1.49 23.73 -8.35
N SER A 36 2.46 24.29 -9.08
CA SER A 36 2.28 24.72 -10.47
C SER A 36 2.44 23.59 -11.48
N GLY A 37 2.97 22.44 -11.05
CA GLY A 37 3.16 21.25 -11.89
C GLY A 37 4.06 20.20 -11.23
N PRO A 38 4.43 19.14 -11.98
CA PRO A 38 5.33 18.10 -11.50
C PRO A 38 6.74 18.64 -11.23
N SER A 39 7.28 18.41 -10.03
CA SER A 39 8.64 18.79 -9.68
C SER A 39 9.15 17.98 -8.47
N PRO A 40 10.42 17.53 -8.47
CA PRO A 40 11.01 16.88 -7.29
C PRO A 40 11.23 17.87 -6.13
N ASN A 41 11.23 19.17 -6.43
CA ASN A 41 11.40 20.23 -5.43
C ASN A 41 10.07 20.64 -4.80
N ASN A 42 8.95 20.02 -5.19
CA ASN A 42 7.66 20.28 -4.58
C ASN A 42 7.70 19.90 -3.09
N SER A 43 7.42 20.87 -2.22
CA SER A 43 7.43 20.66 -0.78
C SER A 43 6.08 20.16 -0.30
N LEU A 44 6.06 18.93 0.22
CA LEU A 44 4.91 18.38 0.93
C LEU A 44 4.52 19.25 2.12
N LEU A 45 5.50 19.81 2.83
CA LEU A 45 5.25 20.65 3.98
C LEU A 45 4.54 21.95 3.60
N ASP A 46 4.89 22.54 2.45
CA ASP A 46 4.25 23.76 1.96
C ASP A 46 2.84 23.48 1.47
N CYS A 47 2.61 22.34 0.80
CA CYS A 47 1.26 21.88 0.50
C CYS A 47 0.43 21.72 1.79
N LEU A 48 0.96 21.03 2.80
CA LEU A 48 0.21 20.74 4.03
C LEU A 48 -0.07 22.00 4.86
N LYS A 49 0.77 23.04 4.75
CA LYS A 49 0.60 24.32 5.45
C LYS A 49 -0.22 25.36 4.68
N ASP A 50 -0.52 25.10 3.42
CA ASP A 50 -1.26 26.05 2.59
C ASP A 50 -2.66 26.33 3.16
N LYS A 51 -2.95 27.62 3.38
CA LYS A 51 -4.17 28.05 4.07
C LYS A 51 -5.41 27.91 3.20
N ASP A 52 -5.29 28.13 1.89
CA ASP A 52 -6.42 28.07 0.96
C ASP A 52 -6.85 26.62 0.72
N ARG A 53 -5.88 25.71 0.63
CA ARG A 53 -6.11 24.25 0.63
C ARG A 53 -6.72 23.75 1.94
N ILE A 54 -6.19 24.15 3.10
CA ILE A 54 -6.79 23.77 4.39
C ILE A 54 -8.25 24.25 4.47
N ARG A 55 -8.52 25.46 3.97
CA ARG A 55 -9.85 26.04 3.95
C ARG A 55 -10.79 25.31 2.99
N SER A 56 -10.34 24.89 1.81
CA SER A 56 -11.16 24.11 0.88
C SER A 56 -11.51 22.72 1.43
N GLN A 57 -10.63 22.16 2.28
CA GLN A 57 -10.79 20.85 2.92
C GLN A 57 -11.40 20.92 4.33
N TRP A 58 -12.04 22.02 4.72
CA TRP A 58 -12.66 22.18 6.04
C TRP A 58 -13.53 21.01 6.54
N PRO A 59 -14.27 20.24 5.69
CA PRO A 59 -15.08 19.11 6.19
C PRO A 59 -14.24 18.01 6.85
N TYR A 60 -12.99 17.83 6.42
CA TYR A 60 -12.07 16.84 7.01
C TYR A 60 -11.67 17.18 8.44
N TYR A 61 -11.56 18.48 8.72
CA TYR A 61 -11.10 18.95 10.02
C TYR A 61 -12.22 18.99 11.05
N LEU A 62 -13.49 18.90 10.64
CA LEU A 62 -14.63 18.92 11.56
C LEU A 62 -14.53 17.82 12.61
N TYR A 63 -14.33 16.57 12.20
CA TYR A 63 -14.37 15.45 13.13
C TYR A 63 -13.19 15.47 14.14
N PRO A 64 -11.92 15.66 13.72
CA PRO A 64 -10.83 15.90 14.66
C PRO A 64 -11.04 17.13 15.54
N SER A 65 -11.62 18.22 15.00
CA SER A 65 -11.88 19.44 15.79
C SER A 65 -12.89 19.18 16.90
N PHE A 66 -13.98 18.44 16.63
CA PHE A 66 -14.92 18.06 17.68
C PHE A 66 -14.30 17.12 18.71
N ALA A 67 -13.46 16.18 18.29
CA ALA A 67 -12.73 15.31 19.22
C ALA A 67 -11.80 16.14 20.12
N ALA A 68 -11.09 17.11 19.56
CA ALA A 68 -10.24 18.04 20.31
C ALA A 68 -11.05 18.92 21.28
N LEU A 69 -12.23 19.41 20.87
CA LEU A 69 -13.12 20.18 21.75
C LEU A 69 -13.59 19.35 22.95
N ILE A 70 -13.97 18.09 22.74
CA ILE A 70 -14.34 17.18 23.83
C ILE A 70 -13.15 16.92 24.75
N PHE A 71 -11.95 16.73 24.19
CA PHE A 71 -10.74 16.55 24.98
C PHE A 71 -10.45 17.78 25.85
N ILE A 72 -10.52 18.99 25.28
CA ILE A 72 -10.34 20.26 26.01
C ILE A 72 -11.43 20.41 27.09
N PHE A 73 -12.68 20.12 26.77
CA PHE A 73 -13.78 20.14 27.73
C PHE A 73 -13.58 19.12 28.86
N THR A 74 -13.04 17.94 28.55
CA THR A 74 -12.74 16.91 29.55
C THR A 74 -11.61 17.36 30.48
N ILE A 75 -10.55 17.99 29.95
CA ILE A 75 -9.41 18.46 30.75
C ILE A 75 -9.76 19.70 31.59
N ILE A 76 -10.49 20.66 31.02
CA ILE A 76 -10.70 21.98 31.64
C ILE A 76 -12.12 22.10 32.20
N GLY A 77 -13.12 21.76 31.39
CA GLY A 77 -14.53 21.92 31.74
C GLY A 77 -14.95 21.03 32.91
N LEU A 78 -14.61 19.74 32.90
CA LEU A 78 -15.00 18.83 33.98
C LEU A 78 -14.36 19.21 35.32
N PRO A 79 -13.04 19.47 35.44
CA PRO A 79 -12.45 19.89 36.71
C PRO A 79 -13.01 21.20 37.24
N ILE A 80 -13.35 22.17 36.38
CA ILE A 80 -14.02 23.40 36.81
C ILE A 80 -15.39 23.07 37.42
N VAL A 81 -16.17 22.18 36.79
CA VAL A 81 -17.47 21.72 37.33
C VAL A 81 -17.30 20.99 38.66
N PHE A 82 -16.26 20.17 38.83
CA PHE A 82 -15.94 19.49 40.08
C PHE A 82 -15.47 20.46 41.18
N CYS A 83 -14.56 21.39 40.88
CA CYS A 83 -14.02 22.35 41.84
C CYS A 83 -15.06 23.40 42.26
N CYS A 84 -15.93 23.86 41.36
CA CYS A 84 -17.06 24.73 41.69
C CYS A 84 -18.12 24.03 42.56
N HIS A 85 -18.12 22.69 42.64
CA HIS A 85 -18.94 21.93 43.58
C HIS A 85 -18.38 21.99 45.02
N CYS A 86 -17.06 22.14 45.17
CA CYS A 86 -16.35 22.25 46.45
C CYS A 86 -16.26 23.70 46.97
N CYS A 87 -16.35 24.72 46.11
CA CYS A 87 -16.35 26.12 46.52
C CYS A 87 -17.77 26.60 46.87
N SER A 88 -17.94 27.12 48.08
CA SER A 88 -19.20 27.61 48.68
C SER A 88 -19.97 28.67 47.88
N CYS A 89 -19.42 29.19 46.78
CA CYS A 89 -20.00 30.28 45.98
C CYS A 89 -21.17 29.87 45.07
N CYS A 90 -21.46 28.56 44.92
CA CYS A 90 -22.52 28.04 44.05
C CYS A 90 -23.67 27.32 44.79
N GLN A 91 -23.93 27.63 46.07
CA GLN A 91 -25.01 27.00 46.84
C GLN A 91 -26.40 27.10 46.18
N VAL A 92 -26.67 28.16 45.42
CA VAL A 92 -27.99 28.41 44.78
C VAL A 92 -28.21 27.58 43.51
N CYS A 93 -27.14 27.26 42.76
CA CYS A 93 -27.24 26.48 41.51
C CYS A 93 -27.11 24.97 41.74
N VAL A 94 -26.56 24.55 42.88
CA VAL A 94 -26.15 23.16 43.16
C VAL A 94 -27.06 22.45 44.14
N ARG A 95 -27.75 23.17 45.05
CA ARG A 95 -28.87 22.61 45.83
C ARG A 95 -30.20 22.98 45.17
N PRO A 96 -30.73 22.18 44.23
CA PRO A 96 -32.11 22.37 43.82
C PRO A 96 -33.00 22.23 45.06
N LYS A 97 -33.95 23.17 45.24
CA LYS A 97 -34.98 23.07 46.28
C LYS A 97 -35.56 21.66 46.25
N ALA A 98 -35.77 21.05 47.43
CA ALA A 98 -36.36 19.73 47.55
C ALA A 98 -37.63 19.67 46.69
N THR A 99 -37.55 18.96 45.56
CA THR A 99 -38.67 18.84 44.65
C THR A 99 -39.68 17.90 45.29
N VAL A 100 -40.89 18.40 45.52
CA VAL A 100 -42.01 17.66 46.10
C VAL A 100 -42.40 16.45 45.22
N ASP A 101 -42.03 16.46 43.93
CA ASP A 101 -42.21 15.36 42.97
C ASP A 101 -40.89 14.75 42.46
N LEU A 102 -40.47 13.62 43.05
CA LEU A 102 -39.26 12.88 42.67
C LEU A 102 -39.48 11.81 41.57
N HIS A 103 -40.73 11.55 41.15
CA HIS A 103 -41.06 10.47 40.21
C HIS A 103 -40.50 10.71 38.80
N ALA A 104 -40.75 11.87 38.21
CA ALA A 104 -40.24 12.23 36.89
C ALA A 104 -38.69 12.21 36.81
N PRO A 105 -37.92 12.88 37.70
CA PRO A 105 -36.46 12.89 37.63
C PRO A 105 -35.83 11.49 37.81
N ARG A 106 -36.46 10.60 38.59
CA ARG A 106 -36.04 9.20 38.73
C ARG A 106 -36.22 8.41 37.43
N CYS A 107 -37.35 8.57 36.75
CA CYS A 107 -37.61 7.94 35.46
C CYS A 107 -36.57 8.37 34.39
N TYR A 108 -36.22 9.66 34.34
CA TYR A 108 -35.17 10.14 33.44
C TYR A 108 -33.80 9.55 33.76
N LEU A 109 -33.41 9.47 35.03
CA LEU A 109 -32.12 8.90 35.42
C LEU A 109 -31.99 7.43 34.96
N TRP A 110 -33.06 6.64 35.11
CA TRP A 110 -33.11 5.26 34.63
C TRP A 110 -32.99 5.15 33.11
N MET A 111 -33.65 6.04 32.36
CA MET A 111 -33.50 6.10 30.91
C MET A 111 -32.04 6.34 30.51
N TRP A 112 -31.35 7.28 31.17
CA TRP A 112 -29.94 7.59 30.90
C TRP A 112 -29.00 6.44 31.24
N ILE A 113 -29.24 5.73 32.35
CA ILE A 113 -28.46 4.55 32.72
C ILE A 113 -28.58 3.47 31.64
N VAL A 114 -29.81 3.17 31.19
CA VAL A 114 -30.04 2.17 30.13
C VAL A 114 -29.36 2.57 28.82
N ILE A 115 -29.47 3.85 28.41
CA ILE A 115 -28.79 4.36 27.21
C ILE A 115 -27.27 4.20 27.34
N SER A 116 -26.67 4.58 28.47
CA SER A 116 -25.22 4.47 28.68
C SER A 116 -24.75 3.02 28.60
N VAL A 117 -25.51 2.06 29.15
CA VAL A 117 -25.18 0.63 29.07
C VAL A 117 -25.26 0.13 27.63
N LEU A 118 -26.30 0.49 26.88
CA LEU A 118 -26.42 0.12 25.46
C LEU A 118 -25.30 0.71 24.61
N VAL A 119 -24.95 1.98 24.85
CA VAL A 119 -23.82 2.65 24.19
C VAL A 119 -22.50 1.97 24.55
N ALA A 120 -22.30 1.54 25.79
CA ALA A 120 -21.11 0.81 26.21
C ALA A 120 -20.93 -0.50 25.44
N CYS A 121 -22.01 -1.26 25.26
CA CYS A 121 -22.00 -2.48 24.45
C CYS A 121 -21.63 -2.17 22.98
N GLY A 122 -22.22 -1.12 22.40
CA GLY A 122 -21.90 -0.69 21.03
C GLY A 122 -20.43 -0.26 20.87
N VAL A 123 -19.91 0.53 21.81
CA VAL A 123 -18.50 0.96 21.85
C VAL A 123 -17.57 -0.25 21.97
N CYS A 124 -17.89 -1.21 22.83
CA CYS A 124 -17.10 -2.43 23.00
C CYS A 124 -17.01 -3.25 21.69
N VAL A 125 -18.14 -3.45 21.01
CA VAL A 125 -18.18 -4.12 19.70
C VAL A 125 -17.31 -3.38 18.69
N LEU A 126 -17.50 -2.07 18.53
CA LEU A 126 -16.73 -1.27 17.57
C LEU A 126 -15.22 -1.25 17.87
N LEU A 127 -14.82 -1.22 19.14
CA LEU A 127 -13.41 -1.30 19.54
C LEU A 127 -12.79 -2.64 19.15
N ILE A 128 -13.47 -3.75 19.45
CA ILE A 128 -12.98 -5.10 19.17
C ILE A 128 -12.88 -5.32 17.66
N PHE A 129 -13.98 -5.10 16.93
CA PHE A 129 -14.01 -5.31 15.48
C PHE A 129 -13.02 -4.36 14.77
N GLY A 130 -12.93 -3.11 15.20
CA GLY A 130 -11.99 -2.14 14.65
C GLY A 130 -10.53 -2.56 14.86
N ALA A 131 -10.17 -3.03 16.07
CA ALA A 131 -8.80 -3.45 16.38
C ALA A 131 -8.40 -4.73 15.63
N VAL A 132 -9.28 -5.74 15.59
CA VAL A 132 -9.06 -6.98 14.85
C VAL A 132 -8.88 -6.69 13.36
N LEU A 133 -9.77 -5.89 12.78
CA LEU A 133 -9.69 -5.54 11.36
C LEU A 133 -8.41 -4.76 11.03
N LEU A 134 -8.01 -3.81 11.88
CA LEU A 134 -6.77 -3.06 11.72
C LEU A 134 -5.54 -3.98 11.74
N GLY A 135 -5.47 -4.89 12.71
CA GLY A 135 -4.37 -5.85 12.86
C GLY A 135 -4.26 -6.82 11.67
N GLN A 136 -5.39 -7.41 11.25
CA GLN A 136 -5.43 -8.30 10.10
C GLN A 136 -5.04 -7.60 8.80
N THR A 137 -5.53 -6.36 8.61
CA THR A 137 -5.24 -5.59 7.39
C THR A 137 -3.78 -5.17 7.33
N ALA A 138 -3.20 -4.71 8.45
CA ALA A 138 -1.78 -4.35 8.52
C ALA A 138 -0.87 -5.57 8.22
N ALA A 139 -1.18 -6.74 8.78
CA ALA A 139 -0.45 -7.97 8.50
C ALA A 139 -0.58 -8.39 7.03
N LYS A 140 -1.77 -8.25 6.44
CA LYS A 140 -2.01 -8.56 5.03
C LYS A 140 -1.18 -7.66 4.11
N ILE A 141 -1.13 -6.35 4.35
CA ILE A 141 -0.31 -5.41 3.56
C ILE A 141 1.16 -5.81 3.57
N LEU A 142 1.71 -6.19 4.72
CA LEU A 142 3.12 -6.59 4.83
C LEU A 142 3.39 -7.91 4.10
N ASN A 143 2.49 -8.88 4.22
CA ASN A 143 2.60 -10.13 3.48
C ASN A 143 2.46 -9.93 1.97
N ASP A 144 1.56 -9.04 1.53
CA ASP A 144 1.42 -8.70 0.12
C ASP A 144 2.66 -7.94 -0.39
N ALA A 145 3.29 -7.09 0.43
CA ALA A 145 4.52 -6.38 0.07
C ALA A 145 5.66 -7.35 -0.23
N GLU A 146 5.84 -8.34 0.64
CA GLU A 146 6.88 -9.37 0.49
C GLU A 146 6.58 -10.31 -0.67
N ASN A 147 5.38 -10.90 -0.68
CA ASN A 147 5.05 -11.96 -1.65
C ASN A 147 4.80 -11.43 -3.07
N ARG A 148 4.45 -10.14 -3.23
CA ARG A 148 4.18 -9.56 -4.55
C ARG A 148 5.26 -8.61 -4.99
N THR A 149 5.54 -7.57 -4.20
CA THR A 149 6.45 -6.50 -4.64
C THR A 149 7.91 -6.93 -4.56
N ILE A 150 8.35 -7.45 -3.41
CA ILE A 150 9.73 -7.93 -3.23
C ILE A 150 9.99 -9.16 -4.11
N SER A 151 9.07 -10.12 -4.10
CA SER A 151 9.15 -11.32 -4.96
C SER A 151 9.24 -10.98 -6.44
N TYR A 152 8.46 -10.01 -6.92
CA TYR A 152 8.53 -9.57 -8.32
C TYR A 152 9.88 -8.92 -8.66
N LEU A 153 10.43 -8.07 -7.79
CA LEU A 153 11.74 -7.45 -8.01
C LEU A 153 12.86 -8.50 -8.00
N ASN A 154 12.82 -9.45 -7.06
CA ASN A 154 13.76 -10.57 -7.00
C ASN A 154 13.67 -11.47 -8.24
N GLY A 155 12.45 -11.84 -8.65
CA GLY A 155 12.22 -12.66 -9.83
C GLY A 155 12.64 -11.97 -11.12
N THR A 156 12.38 -10.66 -11.24
CA THR A 156 12.79 -9.89 -12.42
C THR A 156 14.31 -9.79 -12.50
N ARG A 157 14.98 -9.51 -11.38
CA ARG A 157 16.45 -9.53 -11.31
C ARG A 157 17.01 -10.90 -11.71
N ALA A 158 16.51 -11.98 -11.13
CA ALA A 158 16.99 -13.33 -11.43
C ALA A 158 16.81 -13.70 -12.91
N ASN A 159 15.67 -13.32 -13.51
CA ASN A 159 15.42 -13.52 -14.94
C ASN A 159 16.39 -12.71 -15.81
N ILE A 160 16.65 -11.44 -15.45
CA ILE A 160 17.63 -10.60 -16.17
C ILE A 160 19.03 -11.23 -16.10
N THR A 161 19.48 -11.62 -14.91
CA THR A 161 20.79 -12.28 -14.73
C THR A 161 20.90 -13.55 -15.57
N MET A 162 19.87 -14.40 -15.53
CA MET A 162 19.83 -15.63 -16.30
C MET A 162 19.88 -15.38 -17.81
N LEU A 163 19.09 -14.42 -18.32
CA LEU A 163 19.00 -14.13 -19.75
C LEU A 163 20.27 -13.48 -20.31
N LEU A 164 20.97 -12.66 -19.51
CA LEU A 164 22.19 -11.97 -19.95
C LEU A 164 23.48 -12.74 -19.66
N THR A 165 23.43 -13.85 -18.93
CA THR A 165 24.61 -14.72 -18.71
C THR A 165 25.01 -15.37 -20.02
N ASN A 166 26.28 -15.23 -20.41
CA ASN A 166 26.80 -15.88 -21.59
C ASN A 166 27.17 -17.33 -21.25
N TYR A 167 26.30 -18.26 -21.67
CA TYR A 167 26.49 -19.71 -21.50
C TYR A 167 27.37 -20.34 -22.59
N ASN A 168 27.79 -19.56 -23.60
CA ASN A 168 28.67 -20.06 -24.66
C ASN A 168 30.15 -20.07 -24.23
N THR A 169 30.49 -19.54 -23.04
CA THR A 169 31.83 -19.59 -22.45
C THR A 169 31.89 -20.61 -21.30
N ASP A 170 33.04 -21.28 -21.11
CA ASP A 170 33.29 -22.15 -19.95
C ASP A 170 34.44 -21.59 -19.08
N PRO A 171 34.18 -21.11 -17.85
CA PRO A 171 32.87 -21.05 -17.19
C PRO A 171 31.94 -19.97 -17.79
N PRO A 172 30.61 -20.09 -17.59
CA PRO A 172 29.66 -19.06 -18.01
C PRO A 172 30.03 -17.70 -17.42
N THR A 173 30.04 -16.67 -18.26
CA THR A 173 30.41 -15.33 -17.84
C THR A 173 29.16 -14.53 -17.43
N PRO A 174 29.13 -13.97 -16.21
CA PRO A 174 28.00 -13.18 -15.73
C PRO A 174 27.86 -11.89 -16.55
N PRO A 175 26.66 -11.27 -16.57
CA PRO A 175 26.44 -10.04 -17.30
C PRO A 175 27.31 -8.90 -16.75
N PRO A 176 27.89 -8.05 -17.61
CA PRO A 176 28.63 -6.85 -17.20
C PRO A 176 27.71 -5.71 -16.75
N VAL A 177 26.39 -5.95 -16.65
CA VAL A 177 25.39 -4.95 -16.26
C VAL A 177 25.34 -4.83 -14.74
N ASP A 178 25.46 -3.61 -14.23
CA ASP A 178 25.32 -3.34 -12.80
C ASP A 178 23.84 -3.40 -12.37
N LEU A 179 23.49 -4.45 -11.63
CA LEU A 179 22.17 -4.64 -11.02
C LEU A 179 22.11 -4.16 -9.55
N SER A 180 23.12 -3.44 -9.06
CA SER A 180 23.20 -2.94 -7.67
C SER A 180 22.03 -2.03 -7.27
N ALA A 181 21.40 -1.36 -8.23
CA ALA A 181 20.20 -0.57 -8.00
C ALA A 181 19.04 -1.46 -7.51
N PHE A 182 18.89 -2.67 -8.07
CA PHE A 182 17.92 -3.65 -7.58
C PHE A 182 18.26 -4.12 -6.17
N ASP A 183 19.54 -4.43 -5.90
CA ASP A 183 19.99 -4.80 -4.55
C ASP A 183 19.64 -3.73 -3.52
N THR A 184 19.87 -2.47 -3.87
CA THR A 184 19.62 -1.34 -2.99
C THR A 184 18.13 -1.19 -2.69
N VAL A 185 17.28 -1.22 -3.73
CA VAL A 185 15.82 -1.12 -3.55
C VAL A 185 15.26 -2.32 -2.80
N ILE A 186 15.66 -3.54 -3.17
CA ILE A 186 15.21 -4.77 -2.51
C ILE A 186 15.65 -4.78 -1.05
N THR A 187 16.91 -4.45 -0.76
CA THR A 187 17.43 -4.42 0.61
C THR A 187 16.70 -3.39 1.45
N GLU A 188 16.52 -2.18 0.93
CA GLU A 188 15.89 -1.10 1.69
C GLU A 188 14.40 -1.36 1.91
N VAL A 189 13.69 -1.89 0.92
CA VAL A 189 12.28 -2.29 1.07
C VAL A 189 12.15 -3.44 2.06
N THR A 190 12.97 -4.48 1.93
CA THR A 190 12.98 -5.64 2.84
C THR A 190 13.26 -5.20 4.28
N ARG A 191 14.30 -4.37 4.48
CA ARG A 191 14.67 -3.82 5.78
C ARG A 191 13.52 -3.04 6.41
N ASN A 192 12.81 -2.23 5.64
CA ASN A 192 11.66 -1.47 6.13
C ASN A 192 10.45 -2.39 6.44
N VAL A 193 10.16 -3.38 5.60
CA VAL A 193 9.12 -4.38 5.86
C VAL A 193 9.41 -5.18 7.14
N ASP A 194 10.64 -5.67 7.30
CA ASP A 194 11.07 -6.42 8.49
C ASP A 194 11.03 -5.56 9.74
N THR A 195 11.49 -4.30 9.65
CA THR A 195 11.39 -3.34 10.75
C THR A 195 9.94 -3.14 11.19
N ILE A 196 9.01 -3.02 10.24
CA ILE A 196 7.58 -2.87 10.56
C ILE A 196 7.01 -4.16 11.15
N ARG A 197 7.36 -5.32 10.60
CA ARG A 197 6.89 -6.62 11.09
C ARG A 197 7.40 -6.92 12.49
N ASP A 198 8.70 -6.80 12.73
CA ASP A 198 9.31 -7.24 13.99
C ASP A 198 9.09 -6.23 15.11
N ASN A 199 9.13 -4.93 14.80
CA ASN A 199 8.99 -3.89 15.82
C ASN A 199 7.56 -3.38 15.97
N TYR A 200 6.76 -3.26 14.90
CA TYR A 200 5.46 -2.60 14.96
C TYR A 200 4.26 -3.55 14.98
N LEU A 201 4.26 -4.66 14.21
CA LEU A 201 3.15 -5.64 14.26
C LEU A 201 2.97 -6.29 15.61
N LYS A 202 4.04 -6.45 16.39
CA LYS A 202 3.94 -6.94 17.77
C LYS A 202 3.01 -6.06 18.61
N TYR A 203 3.05 -4.74 18.42
CA TYR A 203 2.17 -3.81 19.13
C TYR A 203 0.73 -3.87 18.65
N PHE A 204 0.45 -4.22 17.39
CA PHE A 204 -0.93 -4.37 16.90
C PHE A 204 -1.65 -5.55 17.57
N ARG A 205 -0.97 -6.69 17.76
CA ARG A 205 -1.54 -7.82 18.52
C ARG A 205 -1.75 -7.48 20.00
N THR A 206 -0.83 -6.71 20.59
CA THR A 206 -1.03 -6.17 21.94
C THR A 206 -2.20 -5.19 21.99
N ALA A 207 -2.36 -4.32 20.99
CA ALA A 207 -3.44 -3.35 20.90
C ALA A 207 -4.82 -4.02 20.79
N GLU A 208 -4.92 -5.17 20.10
CA GLU A 208 -6.14 -5.99 20.05
C GLU A 208 -6.53 -6.48 21.45
N ILE A 209 -5.59 -7.09 22.19
CA ILE A 209 -5.82 -7.54 23.57
C ILE A 209 -6.22 -6.37 24.47
N VAL A 210 -5.53 -5.23 24.35
CA VAL A 210 -5.85 -4.02 25.09
C VAL A 210 -7.26 -3.52 24.75
N ALA A 211 -7.69 -3.57 23.48
CA ALA A 211 -9.03 -3.18 23.06
C ALA A 211 -10.11 -4.08 23.69
N PHE A 212 -9.88 -5.39 23.79
CA PHE A 212 -10.77 -6.31 24.53
C PHE A 212 -10.89 -5.92 26.00
N CYS A 213 -9.77 -5.68 26.67
CA CYS A 213 -9.76 -5.28 28.08
C CYS A 213 -10.45 -3.93 28.29
N VAL A 214 -10.11 -2.93 27.47
CA VAL A 214 -10.61 -1.55 27.57
C VAL A 214 -12.12 -1.48 27.27
N GLY A 215 -12.59 -2.21 26.25
CA GLY A 215 -14.01 -2.33 25.94
C GLY A 215 -14.79 -3.06 27.02
N GLY A 216 -14.28 -4.21 27.49
CA GLY A 216 -14.91 -5.00 28.56
C GLY A 216 -14.98 -4.26 29.89
N VAL A 217 -13.89 -3.60 30.31
CA VAL A 217 -13.86 -2.75 31.50
C VAL A 217 -14.88 -1.61 31.37
N GLY A 218 -15.00 -0.99 30.20
CA GLY A 218 -16.02 0.04 29.94
C GLY A 218 -17.45 -0.44 30.22
N VAL A 219 -17.80 -1.64 29.74
CA VAL A 219 -19.13 -2.25 29.99
C VAL A 219 -19.33 -2.54 31.47
N VAL A 220 -18.36 -3.18 32.13
CA VAL A 220 -18.44 -3.52 33.56
C VAL A 220 -18.62 -2.25 34.40
N LEU A 221 -17.83 -1.22 34.11
CA LEU A 221 -17.91 0.06 34.79
C LEU A 221 -19.28 0.72 34.60
N MET A 222 -19.86 0.65 33.41
CA MET A 222 -21.20 1.20 33.16
C MET A 222 -22.30 0.39 33.85
N LEU A 223 -22.16 -0.92 33.97
CA LEU A 223 -23.05 -1.78 34.76
C LEU A 223 -23.01 -1.46 36.25
N CYS A 224 -21.87 -1.02 36.80
CA CYS A 224 -21.79 -0.58 38.19
C CYS A 224 -22.74 0.59 38.48
N MET A 225 -23.10 1.43 37.49
CA MET A 225 -24.10 2.50 37.69
C MET A 225 -25.47 1.94 38.07
N LEU A 226 -25.85 0.75 37.56
CA LEU A 226 -27.09 0.09 37.96
C LEU A 226 -27.06 -0.27 39.44
N ILE A 227 -25.93 -0.80 39.93
CA ILE A 227 -25.75 -1.14 41.34
C ILE A 227 -25.89 0.11 42.21
N PHE A 228 -25.23 1.21 41.84
CA PHE A 228 -25.36 2.48 42.57
C PHE A 228 -26.78 3.04 42.56
N ALA A 229 -27.52 2.89 41.44
CA ALA A 229 -28.91 3.30 41.33
C ALA A 229 -29.86 2.42 42.17
N PHE A 230 -29.64 1.10 42.21
CA PHE A 230 -30.43 0.17 43.02
C PHE A 230 -30.15 0.31 44.52
N CYS A 231 -28.88 0.36 44.92
CA CYS A 231 -28.47 0.43 46.32
C CYS A 231 -28.62 1.84 46.93
N ARG A 232 -29.01 2.85 46.13
CA ARG A 232 -29.16 4.26 46.55
C ARG A 232 -27.95 4.78 47.33
N CYS A 233 -26.74 4.42 46.89
CA CYS A 233 -25.53 4.83 47.58
C CYS A 233 -25.39 6.37 47.52
N THR A 234 -25.25 6.99 48.69
CA THR A 234 -25.02 8.44 48.84
C THR A 234 -23.72 8.68 49.63
N GLY A 235 -23.15 9.88 49.54
CA GLY A 235 -21.88 10.22 50.22
C GLY A 235 -20.65 10.17 49.31
N CYS A 236 -19.52 9.65 49.81
CA CYS A 236 -18.23 9.68 49.10
C CYS A 236 -18.09 8.66 47.95
N CYS A 237 -18.79 7.52 47.99
CA CYS A 237 -18.61 6.46 46.98
C CYS A 237 -18.89 6.92 45.53
N PRO A 238 -19.97 7.68 45.23
CA PRO A 238 -20.21 8.22 43.89
C PRO A 238 -19.11 9.18 43.40
N VAL A 239 -18.48 9.92 44.31
CA VAL A 239 -17.41 10.89 43.99
C VAL A 239 -16.13 10.15 43.60
N VAL A 240 -15.73 9.14 44.38
CA VAL A 240 -14.55 8.32 44.07
C VAL A 240 -14.71 7.59 42.73
N TRP A 241 -15.90 7.06 42.45
CA TRP A 241 -16.18 6.40 41.16
C TRP A 241 -16.19 7.38 39.98
N SER A 242 -16.63 8.62 40.21
CA SER A 242 -16.57 9.69 39.21
C SER A 242 -15.14 10.07 38.85
N CYS A 243 -14.18 9.96 39.77
CA CYS A 243 -12.76 10.14 39.46
C CYS A 243 -12.23 9.05 38.51
N ILE A 244 -12.68 7.80 38.66
CA ILE A 244 -12.31 6.70 37.75
C ILE A 244 -12.89 6.96 36.35
N TYR A 245 -14.15 7.38 36.26
CA TYR A 245 -14.77 7.73 34.98
C TYR A 245 -14.09 8.94 34.32
N PHE A 246 -13.61 9.91 35.11
CA PHE A 246 -12.88 11.06 34.61
C PHE A 246 -11.56 10.65 33.93
N VAL A 247 -10.75 9.81 34.57
CA VAL A 247 -9.49 9.33 33.99
C VAL A 247 -9.75 8.57 32.70
N LEU A 248 -10.76 7.71 32.67
CA LEU A 248 -11.13 6.96 31.46
C LEU A 248 -11.69 7.86 30.35
N ALA A 249 -12.51 8.86 30.69
CA ALA A 249 -13.01 9.85 29.75
C ALA A 249 -11.86 10.59 29.07
N LEU A 250 -10.80 10.94 29.84
CA LEU A 250 -9.61 11.62 29.34
C LEU A 250 -8.81 10.72 28.38
N VAL A 251 -8.57 9.46 28.76
CA VAL A 251 -7.86 8.49 27.91
C VAL A 251 -8.63 8.25 26.60
N TYR A 252 -9.95 8.02 26.68
CA TYR A 252 -10.78 7.84 25.50
C TYR A 252 -10.83 9.10 24.62
N ALA A 253 -10.90 10.29 25.20
CA ALA A 253 -10.87 11.55 24.45
C ALA A 253 -9.54 11.75 23.72
N LEU A 254 -8.40 11.43 24.37
CA LEU A 254 -7.08 11.51 23.76
C LEU A 254 -6.96 10.54 22.57
N LEU A 255 -7.37 9.28 22.78
CA LEU A 255 -7.36 8.26 21.72
C LEU A 255 -8.30 8.64 20.56
N ALA A 256 -9.45 9.25 20.85
CA ALA A 256 -10.34 9.76 19.82
C ALA A 256 -9.66 10.81 18.93
N VAL A 257 -8.89 11.75 19.51
CA VAL A 257 -8.12 12.73 18.73
C VAL A 257 -7.07 12.04 17.86
N LEU A 258 -6.32 11.09 18.42
CA LEU A 258 -5.29 10.36 17.66
C LEU A 258 -5.88 9.59 16.49
N PHE A 259 -6.91 8.78 16.73
CA PHE A 259 -7.53 7.98 15.67
C PHE A 259 -8.27 8.84 14.64
N THR A 260 -8.85 9.98 15.02
CA THR A 260 -9.48 10.89 14.04
C THR A 260 -8.44 11.58 13.14
N ILE A 261 -7.24 11.87 13.64
CA ILE A 261 -6.11 12.30 12.80
C ILE A 261 -5.65 11.16 11.89
N SER A 262 -5.53 9.93 12.41
CA SER A 262 -5.18 8.76 11.60
C SER A 262 -6.19 8.49 10.49
N ILE A 263 -7.49 8.66 10.74
CA ILE A 263 -8.53 8.60 9.71
C ILE A 263 -8.21 9.55 8.56
N TYR A 264 -7.92 10.84 8.86
CA TYR A 264 -7.57 11.81 7.81
C TYR A 264 -6.36 11.34 6.97
N VAL A 265 -5.28 10.90 7.63
CA VAL A 265 -4.06 10.46 6.94
C VAL A 265 -4.35 9.25 6.04
N LEU A 266 -5.08 8.26 6.54
CA LEU A 266 -5.38 7.04 5.79
C LEU A 266 -6.31 7.32 4.61
N PHE A 267 -7.37 8.11 4.80
CA PHE A 267 -8.26 8.50 3.71
C PHE A 267 -7.52 9.29 2.62
N ALA A 268 -6.66 10.23 3.02
CA ALA A 268 -5.85 11.00 2.08
C ALA A 268 -4.86 10.10 1.32
N ALA A 269 -4.17 9.18 2.00
CA ALA A 269 -3.26 8.22 1.38
C ALA A 269 -3.99 7.29 0.39
N CYS A 270 -5.16 6.75 0.75
CA CYS A 270 -5.99 5.96 -0.15
C CYS A 270 -6.46 6.78 -1.37
N GLY A 271 -6.76 8.06 -1.17
CA GLY A 271 -7.09 9.00 -2.25
C GLY A 271 -5.94 9.18 -3.23
N GLU A 272 -4.71 9.36 -2.73
CA GLU A 272 -3.50 9.49 -3.57
C GLU A 272 -3.21 8.22 -4.38
N VAL A 273 -3.38 7.03 -3.78
CA VAL A 273 -3.24 5.74 -4.49
C VAL A 273 -4.21 5.67 -5.68
N ASN A 274 -5.46 6.08 -5.50
CA ASN A 274 -6.45 6.08 -6.57
C ASN A 274 -6.11 7.09 -7.69
N LEU A 275 -5.55 8.26 -7.35
CA LEU A 275 -5.10 9.24 -8.36
C LEU A 275 -3.93 8.73 -9.17
N GLN A 276 -2.99 8.04 -8.54
CA GLN A 276 -1.84 7.42 -9.19
C GLN A 276 -2.27 6.42 -10.28
N TYR A 277 -3.25 5.57 -9.98
CA TYR A 277 -3.80 4.63 -10.97
C TYR A 277 -4.47 5.31 -12.16
N LYS A 278 -5.11 6.46 -11.93
CA LYS A 278 -5.74 7.23 -12.99
C LYS A 278 -4.76 8.15 -13.73
N ARG A 279 -3.47 8.18 -13.32
CA ARG A 279 -2.45 9.12 -13.82
C ARG A 279 -2.90 10.58 -13.73
N VAL A 280 -3.66 10.93 -12.68
CA VAL A 280 -4.18 12.28 -12.45
C VAL A 280 -3.24 13.04 -11.50
N PRO A 281 -3.13 14.37 -11.61
CA PRO A 281 -2.39 15.21 -10.66
C PRO A 281 -2.67 14.87 -9.19
N GLY A 282 -1.62 14.55 -8.45
CA GLY A 282 -1.61 14.19 -7.04
C GLY A 282 -0.18 14.12 -6.52
N VAL A 283 0.01 13.80 -5.24
CA VAL A 283 1.34 13.72 -4.61
C VAL A 283 2.24 12.69 -5.29
N PHE A 284 1.69 11.54 -5.66
CA PHE A 284 2.51 10.52 -6.32
C PHE A 284 2.98 10.94 -7.71
N GLN A 285 2.10 11.53 -8.54
CA GLN A 285 2.46 11.96 -9.89
C GLN A 285 3.29 13.25 -9.94
N TRP A 286 3.02 14.23 -9.05
CA TRP A 286 3.66 15.56 -9.14
C TRP A 286 4.87 15.74 -8.23
N TYR A 287 5.11 14.82 -7.28
CA TYR A 287 6.27 14.86 -6.41
C TYR A 287 7.05 13.55 -6.44
N LEU A 288 6.39 12.41 -6.17
CA LEU A 288 7.10 11.13 -6.00
C LEU A 288 7.70 10.60 -7.30
N VAL A 289 6.99 10.70 -8.43
CA VAL A 289 7.51 10.32 -9.76
C VAL A 289 8.74 11.16 -10.12
N PRO A 290 8.70 12.51 -10.14
CA PRO A 290 9.89 13.31 -10.44
C PRO A 290 11.04 13.10 -9.45
N TRP A 291 10.75 12.88 -8.16
CA TRP A 291 11.77 12.56 -7.17
C TRP A 291 12.44 11.22 -7.45
N CYS A 292 11.65 10.21 -7.81
CA CYS A 292 12.16 8.90 -8.21
C CYS A 292 13.04 9.01 -9.46
N GLU A 293 12.61 9.76 -10.47
CA GLU A 293 13.40 9.99 -11.70
C GLU A 293 14.72 10.72 -11.42
N GLN A 294 14.74 11.63 -10.44
CA GLN A 294 15.97 12.33 -10.03
C GLN A 294 16.93 11.44 -9.24
N GLN A 295 16.41 10.60 -8.33
CA GLN A 295 17.24 9.74 -7.48
C GLN A 295 17.72 8.49 -8.21
N PHE A 296 16.90 7.95 -9.10
CA PHE A 296 17.19 6.79 -9.90
C PHE A 296 17.23 7.23 -11.36
N SER A 297 18.40 7.65 -11.85
CA SER A 297 18.57 7.97 -13.27
C SER A 297 18.58 6.67 -14.09
N PHE A 298 17.40 6.16 -14.37
CA PHE A 298 17.21 4.98 -15.23
C PHE A 298 17.71 5.21 -16.67
N GLU A 299 18.06 6.45 -17.03
CA GLU A 299 18.67 6.79 -18.31
C GLU A 299 20.05 6.14 -18.51
N SER A 300 20.89 6.07 -17.46
CA SER A 300 22.18 5.38 -17.55
C SER A 300 21.99 3.87 -17.67
N LEU A 301 21.08 3.30 -16.87
CA LEU A 301 20.75 1.87 -16.97
C LEU A 301 20.15 1.53 -18.34
N ARG A 302 19.32 2.41 -18.91
CA ARG A 302 18.79 2.24 -20.27
C ARG A 302 19.92 2.24 -21.30
N ALA A 303 20.85 3.20 -21.20
CA ALA A 303 21.98 3.30 -22.10
C ALA A 303 22.90 2.06 -22.00
N ASP A 304 23.19 1.61 -20.78
CA ASP A 304 24.01 0.42 -20.53
C ASP A 304 23.36 -0.85 -21.09
N VAL A 305 22.06 -1.03 -20.86
CA VAL A 305 21.33 -2.20 -21.38
C VAL A 305 21.19 -2.16 -22.90
N GLN A 306 21.00 -0.98 -23.50
CA GLN A 306 20.97 -0.82 -24.95
C GLN A 306 22.35 -1.05 -25.59
N ALA A 307 23.42 -0.56 -24.96
CA ALA A 307 24.79 -0.82 -25.40
C ALA A 307 25.11 -2.33 -25.32
N GLN A 308 24.62 -3.01 -24.28
CA GLN A 308 24.79 -4.46 -24.13
C GLN A 308 24.05 -5.25 -25.22
N GLU A 309 22.81 -4.87 -25.55
CA GLU A 309 22.07 -5.49 -26.66
C GLU A 309 22.82 -5.30 -27.99
N GLN A 310 23.36 -4.11 -28.22
CA GLN A 310 24.15 -3.81 -29.41
C GLN A 310 25.43 -4.66 -29.46
N GLU A 311 26.19 -4.75 -28.37
CA GLU A 311 27.41 -5.56 -28.30
C GLU A 311 27.12 -7.04 -28.55
N ILE A 312 26.06 -7.58 -27.94
CA ILE A 312 25.66 -8.98 -28.13
C ILE A 312 25.18 -9.22 -29.57
N SER A 313 24.43 -8.28 -30.16
CA SER A 313 23.96 -8.36 -31.55
C SER A 313 25.12 -8.33 -32.54
N GLN A 314 26.10 -7.45 -32.32
CA GLN A 314 27.32 -7.40 -33.11
C GLN A 314 28.15 -8.68 -32.93
N GLY A 315 28.25 -9.22 -31.72
CA GLY A 315 28.90 -10.49 -31.44
C GLY A 315 28.26 -11.67 -32.18
N ALA A 316 26.93 -11.71 -32.28
CA ALA A 316 26.23 -12.73 -33.06
C ALA A 316 26.53 -12.65 -34.56
N CYS A 317 26.61 -11.45 -35.12
CA CYS A 317 27.01 -11.28 -36.52
C CYS A 317 28.50 -11.48 -36.75
N GLU A 318 29.36 -11.17 -35.78
CA GLU A 318 30.78 -11.53 -35.80
C GLU A 318 30.98 -13.04 -35.84
N GLU A 319 30.21 -13.80 -35.05
CA GLU A 319 30.22 -15.27 -35.09
C GLU A 319 29.77 -15.79 -36.45
N LEU A 320 28.70 -15.23 -37.02
CA LEU A 320 28.21 -15.58 -38.35
C LEU A 320 29.24 -15.30 -39.45
N LEU A 321 29.94 -14.17 -39.37
CA LEU A 321 30.98 -13.76 -40.33
C LEU A 321 32.24 -14.63 -40.31
N LYS A 322 32.49 -15.42 -39.26
CA LYS A 322 33.57 -16.44 -39.26
C LYS A 322 33.31 -17.55 -40.28
N TYR A 323 32.03 -17.80 -40.57
CA TYR A 323 31.57 -18.99 -41.27
C TYR A 323 30.83 -18.70 -42.58
N CYS A 324 30.65 -17.43 -42.92
CA CYS A 324 29.97 -17.00 -44.13
C CYS A 324 30.80 -15.99 -44.93
N ASP A 325 30.63 -16.00 -46.25
CA ASP A 325 31.06 -14.90 -47.11
C ASP A 325 29.99 -14.63 -48.19
N ASN A 326 30.19 -13.56 -48.95
CA ASN A 326 29.31 -13.20 -50.07
C ASN A 326 29.76 -13.83 -51.41
N ASN A 327 30.73 -14.74 -51.40
CA ASN A 327 31.23 -15.41 -52.59
C ASN A 327 30.45 -16.72 -52.84
N PRO A 328 29.68 -16.82 -53.94
CA PRO A 328 28.89 -18.03 -54.24
C PRO A 328 29.75 -19.25 -54.54
N GLN A 329 31.05 -19.08 -54.79
CA GLN A 329 31.98 -20.19 -55.03
C GLN A 329 32.56 -20.70 -53.71
N TYR A 330 32.69 -22.02 -53.60
CA TYR A 330 33.41 -22.68 -52.51
C TYR A 330 34.80 -23.11 -53.03
N PRO A 331 35.88 -22.39 -52.70
CA PRO A 331 37.20 -22.66 -53.27
C PRO A 331 37.88 -23.91 -52.67
N GLY A 332 37.29 -24.57 -51.67
CA GLY A 332 37.88 -25.73 -50.97
C GLY A 332 39.08 -25.38 -50.08
N SER A 333 39.72 -24.22 -50.27
CA SER A 333 40.82 -23.71 -49.46
C SER A 333 40.37 -22.92 -48.22
N ASN A 334 39.12 -22.45 -48.19
CA ASN A 334 38.55 -21.71 -47.07
C ASN A 334 37.42 -22.54 -46.44
N VAL A 335 37.84 -23.51 -45.63
CA VAL A 335 37.00 -24.63 -45.16
C VAL A 335 35.89 -24.17 -44.20
N GLU A 336 36.09 -23.01 -43.58
CA GLU A 336 35.17 -22.44 -42.58
C GLU A 336 34.00 -21.68 -43.23
N HIS A 337 34.16 -21.16 -44.46
CA HIS A 337 33.17 -20.30 -45.12
C HIS A 337 32.20 -21.09 -46.01
N ILE A 338 31.38 -21.92 -45.36
CA ILE A 338 30.42 -22.83 -45.98
C ILE A 338 29.04 -22.19 -46.24
N PHE A 339 28.77 -21.03 -45.62
CA PHE A 339 27.52 -20.28 -45.77
C PHE A 339 27.67 -19.06 -46.68
N MET A 340 26.57 -18.68 -47.33
CA MET A 340 26.37 -17.35 -47.92
C MET A 340 25.83 -16.42 -46.85
N CYS A 341 26.49 -15.28 -46.59
CA CYS A 341 26.01 -14.33 -45.59
C CYS A 341 24.64 -13.76 -46.00
N GLY A 342 23.69 -13.78 -45.06
CA GLY A 342 22.38 -13.16 -45.25
C GLY A 342 22.49 -11.65 -45.40
N ASN A 343 21.60 -11.06 -46.19
CA ASN A 343 21.57 -9.62 -46.51
C ASN A 343 22.89 -9.04 -47.05
N GLY A 344 23.85 -9.88 -47.45
CA GLY A 344 25.12 -9.41 -47.97
C GLY A 344 26.02 -8.75 -46.93
N ILE A 345 25.89 -9.07 -45.64
CA ILE A 345 26.70 -8.44 -44.61
C ILE A 345 28.19 -8.72 -44.80
N THR A 346 29.02 -7.76 -44.43
CA THR A 346 30.50 -7.85 -44.49
C THR A 346 31.16 -7.42 -43.20
N ASP A 347 30.42 -6.77 -42.30
CA ASP A 347 30.95 -6.22 -41.06
C ASP A 347 29.92 -6.37 -39.93
N LYS A 348 30.41 -6.65 -38.72
CA LYS A 348 29.56 -6.88 -37.54
C LYS A 348 28.73 -5.66 -37.13
N ASN A 349 29.19 -4.45 -37.43
CA ASN A 349 28.48 -3.20 -37.11
C ASN A 349 27.20 -3.01 -37.93
N GLN A 350 26.91 -3.90 -38.88
CA GLN A 350 25.64 -3.93 -39.63
C GLN A 350 24.51 -4.62 -38.84
N CYS A 351 24.81 -5.19 -37.66
CA CYS A 351 23.85 -5.82 -36.75
C CYS A 351 23.89 -5.13 -35.38
N ASN A 352 23.16 -4.04 -35.23
CA ASN A 352 23.06 -3.28 -33.98
C ASN A 352 21.82 -3.67 -33.15
N THR A 353 20.86 -4.39 -33.74
CA THR A 353 19.61 -4.79 -33.09
C THR A 353 19.29 -6.26 -33.32
N LEU A 354 18.44 -6.84 -32.46
CA LEU A 354 17.96 -8.21 -32.64
C LEU A 354 17.27 -8.42 -34.00
N ASP A 355 16.46 -7.45 -34.45
CA ASP A 355 15.73 -7.55 -35.72
C ASP A 355 16.70 -7.71 -36.91
N GLU A 356 17.83 -7.01 -36.88
CA GLU A 356 18.89 -7.14 -37.89
C GLU A 356 19.57 -8.51 -37.81
N VAL A 357 19.91 -8.99 -36.60
CA VAL A 357 20.49 -10.33 -36.40
C VAL A 357 19.54 -11.41 -36.94
N VAL A 358 18.26 -11.36 -36.56
CA VAL A 358 17.25 -12.32 -37.00
C VAL A 358 17.09 -12.28 -38.51
N SER A 359 17.03 -11.08 -39.11
CA SER A 359 16.94 -10.91 -40.56
C SER A 359 18.13 -11.52 -41.30
N VAL A 360 19.35 -11.29 -40.80
CA VAL A 360 20.59 -11.83 -41.38
C VAL A 360 20.62 -13.34 -41.24
N VAL A 361 20.36 -13.88 -40.05
CA VAL A 361 20.40 -15.33 -39.78
C VAL A 361 19.37 -16.07 -40.64
N LEU A 362 18.14 -15.57 -40.74
CA LEU A 362 17.09 -16.14 -41.60
C LEU A 362 17.45 -16.09 -43.09
N SER A 363 18.22 -15.08 -43.50
CA SER A 363 18.66 -14.90 -44.87
C SER A 363 19.98 -15.61 -45.19
N THR A 364 20.63 -16.21 -44.20
CA THR A 364 21.91 -16.93 -44.35
C THR A 364 21.62 -18.37 -44.71
N TYR A 365 22.31 -18.89 -45.73
CA TYR A 365 22.05 -20.24 -46.26
C TYR A 365 23.34 -20.90 -46.74
N VAL A 366 23.35 -22.23 -46.79
CA VAL A 366 24.48 -23.02 -47.26
C VAL A 366 24.80 -22.64 -48.71
N LYS A 367 26.08 -22.53 -49.07
CA LYS A 367 26.48 -22.20 -50.45
C LYS A 367 25.81 -23.16 -51.45
N PRO A 368 25.29 -22.68 -52.60
CA PRO A 368 24.50 -23.51 -53.52
C PRO A 368 25.20 -24.80 -53.96
N ILE A 369 26.52 -24.76 -54.17
CA ILE A 369 27.32 -25.93 -54.58
C ILE A 369 27.40 -27.01 -53.50
N LEU A 370 27.24 -26.66 -52.22
CA LEU A 370 27.32 -27.57 -51.08
C LEU A 370 25.93 -27.99 -50.58
N THR A 371 24.85 -27.36 -51.06
CA THR A 371 23.49 -27.52 -50.50
C THR A 371 23.04 -28.98 -50.53
N ASN A 372 23.17 -29.67 -51.66
CA ASN A 372 22.78 -31.08 -51.81
C ASN A 372 23.68 -32.06 -51.03
N THR A 373 24.90 -31.64 -50.70
CA THR A 373 25.87 -32.47 -49.99
C THR A 373 25.69 -32.35 -48.48
N LEU A 374 25.47 -31.13 -47.99
CA LEU A 374 25.43 -30.86 -46.56
C LEU A 374 24.02 -31.00 -45.97
N CYS A 375 22.97 -30.64 -46.71
CA CYS A 375 21.59 -30.59 -46.23
C CYS A 375 20.78 -31.77 -46.79
N VAL A 376 20.73 -32.86 -46.04
CA VAL A 376 20.17 -34.15 -46.49
C VAL A 376 18.64 -34.16 -46.23
N ASP A 377 17.87 -34.97 -46.97
CA ASP A 377 16.40 -35.10 -46.89
C ASP A 377 15.56 -33.94 -47.46
N GLN A 378 15.92 -33.46 -48.65
CA GLN A 378 15.05 -32.58 -49.46
C GLN A 378 14.06 -33.41 -50.31
N GLU A 379 13.18 -34.19 -49.68
CA GLU A 379 12.15 -34.95 -50.43
C GLU A 379 11.05 -34.02 -50.98
N GLY A 380 10.74 -34.14 -52.27
CA GLY A 380 9.54 -33.54 -52.88
C GLY A 380 9.69 -32.17 -53.57
N MET A 381 10.91 -31.70 -53.89
CA MET A 381 11.10 -30.34 -54.41
C MET A 381 11.42 -30.27 -55.91
N GLU A 382 10.62 -29.49 -56.66
CA GLU A 382 10.82 -29.19 -58.10
C GLU A 382 11.95 -28.15 -58.36
N LYS A 383 12.46 -27.47 -57.31
CA LYS A 383 13.58 -26.51 -57.36
C LYS A 383 14.45 -26.69 -56.11
N LEU A 384 15.77 -26.50 -56.24
CA LEU A 384 16.68 -26.43 -55.09
C LEU A 384 16.23 -25.28 -54.16
N GLU A 385 15.57 -25.60 -53.05
CA GLU A 385 15.35 -24.61 -51.99
C GLU A 385 16.67 -24.37 -51.26
N LYS A 386 16.91 -23.10 -50.91
CA LYS A 386 18.08 -22.70 -50.14
C LYS A 386 18.02 -23.39 -48.78
N CYS A 387 19.03 -24.17 -48.41
CA CYS A 387 19.13 -24.70 -47.05
C CYS A 387 19.60 -23.58 -46.11
N THR A 388 18.69 -22.98 -45.36
CA THR A 388 18.99 -21.89 -44.44
C THR A 388 19.81 -22.39 -43.24
N VAL A 389 20.43 -21.49 -42.48
CA VAL A 389 21.11 -21.87 -41.22
C VAL A 389 20.15 -22.58 -40.26
N MET A 390 18.89 -22.14 -40.16
CA MET A 390 17.87 -22.81 -39.34
C MET A 390 17.59 -24.25 -39.81
N ASP A 391 17.45 -24.46 -41.12
CA ASP A 391 17.27 -25.81 -41.67
C ASP A 391 18.50 -26.66 -41.42
N CYS A 392 19.69 -26.06 -41.52
CA CYS A 392 20.96 -26.74 -41.38
C CYS A 392 21.20 -27.27 -39.96
N VAL A 393 20.74 -26.57 -38.92
CA VAL A 393 20.80 -27.10 -37.53
C VAL A 393 20.10 -28.46 -37.41
N VAL A 394 19.00 -28.66 -38.13
CA VAL A 394 18.22 -29.89 -38.06
C VAL A 394 18.69 -30.92 -39.09
N ARG A 395 18.94 -30.49 -40.33
CA ARG A 395 19.08 -31.35 -41.50
C ARG A 395 20.52 -31.49 -42.01
N CYS A 396 21.46 -30.65 -41.56
CA CYS A 396 22.83 -30.77 -42.02
C CYS A 396 23.56 -31.94 -41.38
N VAL A 397 24.57 -32.42 -42.10
CA VAL A 397 25.49 -33.48 -41.66
C VAL A 397 26.92 -32.94 -41.60
N ASN A 398 27.67 -33.38 -40.60
CA ASN A 398 29.10 -33.08 -40.49
C ASN A 398 29.90 -34.17 -41.22
N TYR A 399 30.92 -33.78 -41.97
CA TYR A 399 31.87 -34.71 -42.61
C TYR A 399 33.25 -34.58 -41.98
N GLU A 400 33.91 -35.72 -41.73
CA GLU A 400 35.29 -35.75 -41.20
C GLU A 400 36.34 -35.54 -42.30
N LEU A 401 36.05 -35.97 -43.54
CA LEU A 401 36.92 -35.81 -44.71
C LEU A 401 36.10 -35.55 -45.98
N PRO A 402 36.19 -34.36 -46.61
CA PRO A 402 36.84 -33.15 -46.08
C PRO A 402 36.15 -32.66 -44.78
N ASP A 403 36.91 -32.04 -43.88
CA ASP A 403 36.40 -31.55 -42.59
C ASP A 403 35.39 -30.41 -42.82
N LEU A 404 34.10 -30.76 -42.81
CA LEU A 404 32.98 -29.87 -43.08
C LEU A 404 31.97 -30.03 -41.95
N ARG A 405 32.08 -29.20 -40.92
CA ARG A 405 31.25 -29.27 -39.71
C ARG A 405 30.00 -28.40 -39.80
N ALA A 406 29.26 -28.52 -40.91
CA ALA A 406 28.16 -27.62 -41.23
C ALA A 406 27.05 -27.56 -40.18
N LYS A 407 26.74 -28.71 -39.55
CA LYS A 407 25.75 -28.78 -38.49
C LYS A 407 26.25 -28.09 -37.22
N ASP A 408 27.49 -28.35 -36.82
CA ASP A 408 28.07 -27.76 -35.61
C ASP A 408 28.19 -26.24 -35.75
N THR A 409 28.66 -25.78 -36.91
CA THR A 409 28.73 -24.35 -37.24
C THR A 409 27.35 -23.70 -37.25
N ALA A 410 26.33 -24.35 -37.82
CA ALA A 410 24.96 -23.84 -37.77
C ALA A 410 24.42 -23.75 -36.33
N ILE A 411 24.77 -24.72 -35.47
CA ILE A 411 24.41 -24.71 -34.05
C ILE A 411 25.09 -23.53 -33.33
N GLU A 412 26.37 -23.26 -33.62
CA GLU A 412 27.12 -22.13 -33.04
C GLU A 412 26.53 -20.78 -33.47
N ILE A 413 26.20 -20.61 -34.75
CA ILE A 413 25.53 -19.40 -35.25
C ILE A 413 24.17 -19.22 -34.56
N MET A 414 23.38 -20.29 -34.46
CA MET A 414 22.07 -20.23 -33.82
C MET A 414 22.15 -20.01 -32.30
N SER A 415 23.18 -20.51 -31.62
CA SER A 415 23.38 -20.25 -30.19
C SER A 415 23.71 -18.79 -29.93
N ALA A 416 24.54 -18.17 -30.78
CA ALA A 416 24.84 -16.74 -30.72
C ALA A 416 23.59 -15.87 -31.00
N ALA A 417 22.79 -16.23 -32.02
CA ALA A 417 21.52 -15.55 -32.30
C ALA A 417 20.50 -15.71 -31.16
N THR A 418 20.46 -16.89 -30.53
CA THR A 418 19.59 -17.15 -29.36
C THR A 418 20.04 -16.31 -28.15
N TYR A 419 21.34 -16.12 -27.96
CA TYR A 419 21.85 -15.25 -26.90
C TYR A 419 21.45 -13.79 -27.13
N ALA A 420 21.50 -13.29 -28.37
CA ALA A 420 20.96 -11.97 -28.73
C ALA A 420 19.45 -11.87 -28.46
N ALA A 421 18.67 -12.92 -28.76
CA ALA A 421 17.25 -12.96 -28.46
C ALA A 421 16.95 -12.92 -26.94
N ASN A 422 17.75 -13.65 -26.15
CA ASN A 422 17.66 -13.61 -24.69
C ASN A 422 18.01 -12.23 -24.14
N ALA A 423 19.03 -11.56 -24.69
CA ALA A 423 19.40 -10.21 -24.29
C ALA A 423 18.29 -9.18 -24.56
N SER A 424 17.67 -9.24 -25.74
CA SER A 424 16.51 -8.38 -26.06
C SER A 424 15.30 -8.70 -25.16
N THR A 425 15.09 -9.98 -24.83
CA THR A 425 14.05 -10.38 -23.86
C THR A 425 14.35 -9.81 -22.47
N ALA A 426 15.60 -9.83 -22.01
CA ALA A 426 16.01 -9.19 -20.75
C ALA A 426 15.74 -7.69 -20.77
N LEU A 427 16.01 -7.02 -21.89
CA LEU A 427 15.73 -5.60 -22.10
C LEU A 427 14.22 -5.31 -21.96
N SER A 428 13.34 -6.18 -22.46
CA SER A 428 11.89 -6.06 -22.28
C SER A 428 11.43 -6.14 -20.81
N TYR A 429 12.15 -6.85 -19.94
CA TYR A 429 11.89 -6.87 -18.50
C TYR A 429 12.35 -5.59 -17.79
N VAL A 430 13.44 -4.99 -18.26
CA VAL A 430 13.98 -3.75 -17.71
C VAL A 430 13.12 -2.55 -18.11
N TRP A 431 12.62 -2.49 -19.35
CA TRP A 431 11.93 -1.33 -19.89
C TRP A 431 10.80 -0.76 -19.02
N PRO A 432 9.84 -1.56 -18.54
CA PRO A 432 8.79 -1.07 -17.65
C PRO A 432 9.32 -0.55 -16.30
N LEU A 433 10.45 -1.09 -15.83
CA LEU A 433 11.07 -0.71 -14.56
C LEU A 433 11.84 0.62 -14.65
N LEU A 434 12.17 1.06 -15.86
CA LEU A 434 12.73 2.40 -16.11
C LEU A 434 11.68 3.50 -15.89
N GLU A 435 10.39 3.15 -15.85
CA GLU A 435 9.32 4.10 -15.55
C GLU A 435 9.03 4.11 -14.05
N CYS A 436 9.41 5.19 -13.37
CA CYS A 436 9.08 5.40 -11.95
C CYS A 436 7.57 5.28 -11.68
N GLY A 437 6.72 5.62 -12.65
CA GLY A 437 5.27 5.41 -12.56
C GLY A 437 4.89 3.94 -12.36
N PHE A 438 5.54 3.01 -13.07
CA PHE A 438 5.30 1.57 -12.94
C PHE A 438 5.79 1.04 -11.58
N LEU A 439 6.98 1.47 -11.14
CA LEU A 439 7.50 1.12 -9.81
C LEU A 439 6.54 1.56 -8.71
N ILE A 440 6.08 2.80 -8.75
CA ILE A 440 5.12 3.33 -7.77
C ILE A 440 3.78 2.58 -7.85
N ASP A 441 3.31 2.19 -9.03
CA ASP A 441 2.08 1.40 -9.18
C ASP A 441 2.20 0.01 -8.55
N LYS A 442 3.37 -0.62 -8.64
CA LYS A 442 3.63 -1.91 -7.97
C LYS A 442 3.53 -1.76 -6.46
N PHE A 443 4.16 -0.73 -5.88
CA PHE A 443 4.00 -0.44 -4.45
C PHE A 443 2.56 -0.09 -4.08
N ALA A 444 1.89 0.74 -4.87
CA ALA A 444 0.49 1.11 -4.66
C ALA A 444 -0.45 -0.11 -4.71
N SER A 445 -0.15 -1.10 -5.57
CA SER A 445 -0.95 -2.33 -5.74
C SER A 445 -0.89 -3.28 -4.54
N THR A 446 0.10 -3.08 -3.68
CA THR A 446 0.18 -3.77 -2.40
C THR A 446 -0.86 -3.24 -1.41
N ILE A 447 -1.25 -1.97 -1.55
CA ILE A 447 -2.13 -1.26 -0.60
C ILE A 447 -3.59 -1.28 -1.08
N GLU A 448 -3.82 -1.02 -2.37
CA GLU A 448 -5.16 -1.08 -2.97
C GLU A 448 -5.02 -1.48 -4.44
N MET A 449 -5.81 -2.44 -4.90
CA MET A 449 -5.92 -2.71 -6.33
C MET A 449 -7.25 -2.16 -6.88
N PRO A 450 -7.22 -1.36 -7.98
CA PRO A 450 -8.43 -1.04 -8.70
C PRO A 450 -9.05 -2.34 -9.23
N ARG A 451 -10.38 -2.39 -9.31
CA ARG A 451 -11.07 -3.49 -10.02
C ARG A 451 -10.74 -3.40 -11.52
N TYR A 452 -9.60 -3.95 -11.93
CA TYR A 452 -9.33 -4.25 -13.33
C TYR A 452 -9.77 -5.69 -13.61
N SER A 453 -10.87 -5.83 -14.35
CA SER A 453 -11.22 -7.09 -15.01
C SER A 453 -10.28 -7.31 -16.18
N GLY A 454 -9.08 -7.82 -15.90
CA GLY A 454 -8.06 -8.10 -16.92
C GLY A 454 -6.69 -8.19 -16.28
N GLY A 455 -6.20 -9.40 -16.08
CA GLY A 455 -5.00 -9.67 -15.30
C GLY A 455 -3.70 -9.31 -16.00
N PHE A 456 -2.62 -9.40 -15.24
CA PHE A 456 -1.40 -10.00 -15.78
C PHE A 456 -0.81 -11.11 -14.90
N THR A 457 -1.25 -11.28 -13.64
CA THR A 457 -1.00 -12.50 -12.85
C THR A 457 -2.02 -12.64 -11.70
N THR A 458 -3.20 -13.20 -11.95
CA THR A 458 -4.16 -13.58 -10.90
C THR A 458 -3.73 -14.90 -10.22
N PRO A 459 -3.91 -15.04 -8.89
CA PRO A 459 -5.21 -15.49 -8.39
C PRO A 459 -6.02 -14.36 -7.76
N SER A 460 -7.33 -14.43 -8.00
CA SER A 460 -8.36 -13.52 -7.56
C SER A 460 -8.47 -13.41 -6.04
N ASP A 461 -8.01 -12.30 -5.49
CA ASP A 461 -8.54 -11.71 -4.25
C ASP A 461 -8.36 -10.20 -4.39
N ALA A 462 -9.45 -9.46 -4.58
CA ALA A 462 -9.38 -8.01 -4.66
C ALA A 462 -8.72 -7.46 -3.38
N VAL A 463 -7.57 -6.80 -3.52
CA VAL A 463 -6.85 -6.19 -2.39
C VAL A 463 -7.53 -4.88 -2.07
N HIS A 464 -8.39 -4.90 -1.05
CA HIS A 464 -9.12 -3.76 -0.49
C HIS A 464 -8.56 -3.35 0.87
N SER A 465 -7.24 -3.41 1.03
CA SER A 465 -6.59 -3.15 2.32
C SER A 465 -6.72 -1.68 2.71
N CYS A 466 -6.81 -0.74 1.76
CA CYS A 466 -7.00 0.68 2.06
C CYS A 466 -8.41 0.96 2.58
N SER A 467 -9.43 0.38 1.96
CA SER A 467 -10.82 0.47 2.45
C SER A 467 -10.98 -0.15 3.84
N ALA A 468 -10.33 -1.29 4.10
CA ALA A 468 -10.36 -1.96 5.40
C ALA A 468 -9.61 -1.15 6.49
N LEU A 469 -8.46 -0.55 6.17
CA LEU A 469 -7.74 0.38 7.06
C LEU A 469 -8.58 1.62 7.40
N CYS A 470 -9.24 2.21 6.41
CA CYS A 470 -10.13 3.33 6.61
C CYS A 470 -11.31 2.96 7.53
N THR A 471 -11.95 1.83 7.24
CA THR A 471 -13.11 1.34 8.00
C THR A 471 -12.75 1.04 9.45
N SER A 472 -11.65 0.31 9.67
CA SER A 472 -11.16 0.00 11.02
C SER A 472 -10.81 1.26 11.82
N SER A 473 -10.15 2.24 11.19
CA SER A 473 -9.81 3.51 11.84
C SER A 473 -11.04 4.34 12.18
N VAL A 474 -12.07 4.35 11.33
CA VAL A 474 -13.36 5.00 11.63
C VAL A 474 -14.07 4.31 12.80
N MET A 475 -14.07 2.97 12.85
CA MET A 475 -14.64 2.22 13.97
C MET A 475 -13.92 2.53 15.29
N LEU A 476 -12.58 2.55 15.29
CA LEU A 476 -11.78 2.90 16.47
C LEU A 476 -11.98 4.36 16.88
N GLY A 477 -11.84 5.32 15.95
CA GLY A 477 -12.02 6.74 16.25
C GLY A 477 -13.42 7.05 16.80
N THR A 478 -14.47 6.47 16.20
CA THR A 478 -15.85 6.67 16.64
C THR A 478 -16.13 6.01 17.98
N SER A 479 -15.61 4.81 18.22
CA SER A 479 -15.79 4.14 19.51
C SER A 479 -15.07 4.87 20.65
N PHE A 480 -13.86 5.39 20.43
CA PHE A 480 -13.19 6.23 21.43
C PHE A 480 -13.91 7.56 21.67
N PHE A 481 -14.40 8.22 20.61
CA PHE A 481 -15.17 9.46 20.73
C PHE A 481 -16.47 9.26 21.53
N VAL A 482 -17.27 8.27 21.14
CA VAL A 482 -18.54 7.95 21.80
C VAL A 482 -18.29 7.42 23.21
N GLY A 483 -17.23 6.63 23.42
CA GLY A 483 -16.83 6.15 24.74
C GLY A 483 -16.44 7.28 25.69
N SER A 484 -15.77 8.33 25.20
CA SER A 484 -15.50 9.52 26.03
C SER A 484 -16.80 10.19 26.50
N LEU A 485 -17.74 10.42 25.58
CA LEU A 485 -19.06 10.97 25.92
C LEU A 485 -19.85 10.10 26.90
N MET A 486 -19.74 8.77 26.76
CA MET A 486 -20.35 7.80 27.66
C MET A 486 -19.79 7.94 29.09
N PHE A 487 -18.47 8.07 29.27
CA PHE A 487 -17.89 8.30 30.60
C PHE A 487 -18.25 9.67 31.18
N ILE A 488 -18.30 10.72 30.35
CA ILE A 488 -18.79 12.06 30.76
C ILE A 488 -20.24 11.99 31.25
N LEU A 489 -21.09 11.27 30.53
CA LEU A 489 -22.48 11.04 30.90
C LEU A 489 -22.58 10.20 32.19
N GLY A 490 -21.71 9.21 32.36
CA GLY A 490 -21.60 8.43 33.60
C GLY A 490 -21.32 9.30 34.82
N ILE A 491 -20.39 10.26 34.71
CA ILE A 491 -20.12 11.25 35.78
C ILE A 491 -21.41 12.02 36.11
N TYR A 492 -22.11 12.53 35.10
CA TYR A 492 -23.36 13.25 35.29
C TYR A 492 -24.43 12.40 36.01
N ILE A 493 -24.59 11.14 35.60
CA ILE A 493 -25.54 10.18 36.22
C ILE A 493 -25.18 9.94 37.67
N MET A 494 -23.90 9.68 37.98
CA MET A 494 -23.43 9.41 39.35
C MET A 494 -23.65 10.61 40.28
N HIS A 495 -23.33 11.82 39.82
CA HIS A 495 -23.60 13.04 40.57
C HIS A 495 -25.10 13.25 40.77
N ARG A 496 -25.92 13.26 39.71
CA ARG A 496 -27.38 13.47 39.82
C ARG A 496 -28.09 12.38 40.63
N GLY A 497 -27.66 11.13 40.51
CA GLY A 497 -28.20 9.99 41.25
C GLY A 497 -28.00 10.14 42.76
N ALA A 498 -26.82 10.60 43.19
CA ALA A 498 -26.54 10.86 44.60
C ALA A 498 -27.49 11.90 45.21
N TRP A 499 -27.91 12.91 44.43
CA TRP A 499 -28.88 13.92 44.89
C TRP A 499 -30.31 13.37 44.98
N ILE A 500 -30.77 12.61 43.99
CA ILE A 500 -32.15 12.10 43.92
C ILE A 500 -32.38 10.95 44.92
N GLY A 501 -31.30 10.25 45.31
CA GLY A 501 -31.29 9.16 46.30
C GLY A 501 -31.14 9.60 47.76
N ALA A 502 -30.79 10.86 48.03
CA ALA A 502 -30.61 11.36 49.39
C ALA A 502 -31.95 11.39 50.16
N PRO A 503 -31.99 10.93 51.43
CA PRO A 503 -33.20 11.01 52.24
C PRO A 503 -33.55 12.49 52.49
N VAL A 504 -34.84 12.83 52.36
CA VAL A 504 -35.36 14.15 52.73
C VAL A 504 -35.09 14.32 54.22
N LYS A 505 -34.22 15.26 54.59
CA LYS A 505 -34.12 15.69 55.98
C LYS A 505 -35.38 16.50 56.28
N GLU A 506 -36.31 15.93 57.03
CA GLU A 506 -37.35 16.71 57.70
C GLU A 506 -36.66 17.75 58.58
N GLU A 507 -36.78 19.02 58.21
CA GLU A 507 -36.45 20.14 59.08
C GLU A 507 -37.41 20.06 60.28
N ARG A 508 -36.89 19.58 61.42
CA ARG A 508 -37.58 19.76 62.70
C ARG A 508 -37.57 21.25 63.01
N GLU A 509 -38.73 21.90 62.88
CA GLU A 509 -38.93 23.27 63.35
C GLU A 509 -38.52 23.36 64.83
N PRO A 510 -37.71 24.35 65.23
CA PRO A 510 -37.42 24.59 66.63
C PRO A 510 -38.66 25.22 67.27
N TYR A 511 -39.32 24.48 68.16
CA TYR A 511 -40.27 25.02 69.13
C TYR A 511 -39.54 25.84 70.21
#